data_AF-A0A5N7K1S7-F1
#
_entry.id   AF-A0A5N7K1S7-F1
#
_cell.length_a   1.000
_cell.length_b   1.000
_cell.length_c   1.000
_cell.angle_alpha   90.00
_cell.angle_beta   90.00
_cell.angle_gamma   90.00
#
_symmetry.space_group_name_H-M   'P 1'
#
loop_
_entity.id
_entity.type
_entity.pdbx_description
1 polymer ?
#
loop_
_entity_poly.entity_id
_entity_poly.type
_entity_poly.pdbx_seq_one_letter_code
_entity_poly.pdbx_strand_id
1 'polypeptide(L)'
;WPLFVVLVVLMVFFTFTMIANIIAAPFNGFLAEKVEVVIRGTDDFPPFSWGELVAMVPRTLAREMRKLGYFLPRAIGLFILSFIPVVNLIAAPLWLLFGVWMMAIQYIDYPADNHKLGWNEMLAWLRQKRWQSMSFGGIVYLVLLVPVVNLLMMPAAVAGATLFWVREQGAETMARKNVTPS
;
A
#
# COMPACT_ATOMS: atom_id res chain seq x y z
N TRP A 1 1.95 -31.75 -20.73
CA TRP A 1 0.88 -30.84 -21.19
C TRP A 1 0.21 -30.06 -20.06
N PRO A 2 -0.33 -30.67 -18.97
CA PRO A 2 -1.00 -29.91 -17.90
C PRO A 2 -0.09 -28.88 -17.21
N LEU A 3 1.18 -29.24 -16.97
CA LEU A 3 2.17 -28.33 -16.38
C LEU A 3 2.41 -27.08 -17.22
N PHE A 4 2.45 -27.21 -18.55
CA PHE A 4 2.63 -26.07 -19.46
C PHE A 4 1.41 -25.14 -19.42
N VAL A 5 0.19 -25.70 -19.41
CA VAL A 5 -1.05 -24.91 -19.27
C VAL A 5 -1.08 -24.16 -17.94
N VAL A 6 -0.75 -24.84 -16.83
CA VAL A 6 -0.67 -24.20 -15.51
C VAL A 6 0.37 -23.07 -15.51
N LEU A 7 1.54 -23.30 -16.10
CA LEU A 7 2.59 -22.28 -16.18
C LEU A 7 2.14 -21.06 -16.98
N VAL A 8 1.50 -21.25 -18.14
CA VAL A 8 0.94 -20.16 -18.95
C VAL A 8 -0.15 -19.41 -18.18
N VAL A 9 -1.08 -20.12 -17.52
CA VAL A 9 -2.12 -19.49 -16.71
C VAL A 9 -1.53 -18.66 -15.58
N LEU A 10 -0.53 -19.18 -14.87
CA LEU A 10 0.17 -18.43 -13.82
C LEU A 10 0.87 -17.19 -14.40
N MET A 11 1.59 -17.32 -15.52
CA MET A 11 2.25 -16.19 -16.18
C MET A 11 1.26 -15.11 -16.60
N VAL A 12 0.13 -15.49 -17.21
CA VAL A 12 -0.93 -14.55 -17.60
C VAL A 12 -1.54 -13.90 -16.37
N PHE A 13 -1.86 -14.67 -15.33
CA PHE A 13 -2.43 -14.17 -14.09
C PHE A 13 -1.51 -13.15 -13.39
N PHE A 14 -0.22 -13.45 -13.24
CA PHE A 14 0.75 -12.55 -12.62
C PHE A 14 0.98 -11.31 -13.46
N THR A 15 1.14 -11.46 -14.79
CA THR A 15 1.32 -10.32 -15.70
C THR A 15 0.10 -9.40 -15.68
N PHE A 16 -1.09 -9.96 -15.78
CA PHE A 16 -2.34 -9.21 -15.70
C PHE A 16 -2.47 -8.48 -14.36
N THR A 17 -2.23 -9.17 -13.24
CA THR A 17 -2.30 -8.59 -11.90
C THR A 17 -1.30 -7.45 -11.74
N MET A 18 -0.08 -7.62 -12.25
CA MET A 18 0.96 -6.58 -12.22
C MET A 18 0.53 -5.34 -13.02
N ILE A 19 0.05 -5.53 -14.25
CA ILE A 19 -0.43 -4.44 -15.10
C ILE A 19 -1.64 -3.74 -14.47
N ALA A 20 -2.61 -4.50 -13.94
CA ALA A 20 -3.79 -3.97 -13.27
C ALA A 20 -3.41 -3.10 -12.07
N ASN A 21 -2.46 -3.55 -11.23
CA ASN A 21 -1.97 -2.76 -10.09
C ASN A 21 -1.24 -1.49 -10.54
N ILE A 22 -0.42 -1.58 -11.59
CA ILE A 22 0.29 -0.44 -12.19
C ILE A 22 -0.71 0.61 -12.69
N ILE A 23 -1.78 0.19 -13.36
CA ILE A 23 -2.83 1.07 -13.86
C ILE A 23 -3.65 1.63 -12.69
N ALA A 24 -3.95 0.84 -11.66
CA ALA A 24 -4.73 1.27 -10.50
C ALA A 24 -3.98 2.27 -9.61
N ALA A 25 -2.65 2.24 -9.57
CA ALA A 25 -1.83 3.11 -8.74
C ALA A 25 -2.14 4.62 -8.87
N PRO A 26 -2.19 5.23 -10.08
CA PRO A 26 -2.59 6.63 -10.23
C PRO A 26 -4.03 6.90 -9.79
N PHE A 27 -4.97 5.98 -10.04
CA PHE A 27 -6.35 6.14 -9.56
C PHE A 27 -6.45 6.07 -8.04
N ASN A 28 -5.67 5.21 -7.39
CA ASN A 28 -5.61 5.12 -5.94
C ASN A 28 -4.98 6.37 -5.31
N GLY A 29 -3.94 6.94 -5.93
CA GLY A 29 -3.35 8.22 -5.52
C GLY A 29 -4.35 9.38 -5.66
N PHE A 30 -5.03 9.45 -6.80
CA PHE A 30 -6.06 10.46 -7.06
C PHE A 30 -7.25 10.34 -6.10
N LEU A 31 -7.74 9.12 -5.87
CA LEU A 31 -8.80 8.86 -4.91
C LEU A 31 -8.38 9.28 -3.49
N ALA A 32 -7.14 8.99 -3.08
CA ALA A 32 -6.65 9.41 -1.78
C ALA A 32 -6.67 10.93 -1.61
N GLU A 33 -6.30 11.69 -2.65
CA GLU A 33 -6.37 13.16 -2.66
C GLU A 33 -7.81 13.66 -2.52
N LYS A 34 -8.74 13.13 -3.31
CA LYS A 34 -10.14 13.56 -3.24
C LYS A 34 -10.80 13.18 -1.93
N VAL A 35 -10.50 12.01 -1.39
CA VAL A 35 -10.99 11.59 -0.07
C VAL A 35 -10.44 12.51 1.02
N GLU A 36 -9.19 12.95 0.94
CA GLU A 36 -8.62 13.87 1.91
C GLU A 36 -9.35 15.22 1.94
N VAL A 37 -9.66 15.75 0.76
CA VAL A 37 -10.40 17.01 0.60
C VAL A 37 -11.79 16.91 1.25
N VAL A 38 -12.50 15.80 1.05
CA VAL A 38 -13.80 15.52 1.67
C VAL A 38 -13.67 15.36 3.18
N ILE A 39 -12.68 14.61 3.67
CA ILE A 39 -12.47 14.38 5.11
C ILE A 39 -12.14 15.68 5.85
N ARG A 40 -11.38 16.58 5.21
CA ARG A 40 -11.04 17.90 5.79
C ARG A 40 -12.18 18.91 5.70
N GLY A 41 -13.24 18.61 4.96
CA GLY A 41 -14.38 19.51 4.75
C GLY A 41 -14.06 20.71 3.85
N THR A 42 -13.05 20.59 2.99
CA THR A 42 -12.66 21.67 2.05
C THR A 42 -13.59 21.72 0.84
N ASP A 43 -13.98 20.56 0.32
CA ASP A 43 -14.92 20.41 -0.80
C ASP A 43 -15.61 19.05 -0.70
N ASP A 44 -16.94 19.05 -0.71
CA ASP A 44 -17.77 17.84 -0.63
C ASP A 44 -17.84 17.11 -1.98
N PHE A 45 -17.57 17.80 -3.10
CA PHE A 45 -17.70 17.28 -4.46
C PHE A 45 -16.50 17.64 -5.35
N PRO A 46 -15.29 17.14 -5.04
CA PRO A 46 -14.12 17.52 -5.79
C PRO A 46 -14.18 16.96 -7.22
N PRO A 47 -13.92 17.79 -8.26
CA PRO A 47 -14.08 17.37 -9.64
C PRO A 47 -12.99 16.37 -10.06
N PHE A 48 -13.38 15.44 -10.95
CA PHE A 48 -12.43 14.54 -11.59
C PHE A 48 -11.67 15.25 -12.71
N SER A 49 -10.33 15.18 -12.71
CA SER A 49 -9.48 15.81 -13.72
C SER A 49 -8.50 14.81 -14.31
N TRP A 50 -8.66 14.53 -15.61
CA TRP A 50 -7.72 13.68 -16.35
C TRP A 50 -6.30 14.25 -16.39
N GLY A 51 -6.17 15.58 -16.40
CA GLY A 51 -4.86 16.25 -16.39
C GLY A 51 -4.08 16.00 -15.09
N GLU A 52 -4.77 16.06 -13.95
CA GLU A 52 -4.19 15.75 -12.63
C GLU A 52 -3.77 14.28 -12.56
N LEU A 53 -4.62 13.36 -13.02
CA LEU A 53 -4.34 11.93 -13.02
C LEU A 53 -3.07 11.60 -13.84
N VAL A 54 -2.97 12.11 -15.06
CA VAL A 54 -1.82 11.87 -15.94
C VAL A 54 -0.53 12.45 -15.34
N ALA A 55 -0.60 13.60 -14.68
CA ALA A 55 0.55 14.20 -14.00
C ALA A 55 1.05 13.36 -12.81
N MET A 56 0.18 12.58 -12.17
CA MET A 56 0.56 11.69 -11.05
C MET A 56 1.25 10.40 -11.52
N VAL A 57 0.92 9.90 -12.72
CA VAL A 57 1.42 8.62 -13.27
C VAL A 57 2.92 8.40 -13.03
N PRO A 58 3.85 9.27 -13.48
CA PRO A 58 5.28 8.99 -13.33
C PRO A 58 5.70 8.85 -11.86
N ARG A 59 5.11 9.66 -10.97
CA ARG A 59 5.43 9.64 -9.54
C ARG A 59 4.87 8.38 -8.87
N THR A 60 3.60 8.06 -9.13
CA THR A 60 2.94 6.88 -8.54
C THR A 60 3.58 5.59 -9.02
N LEU A 61 3.98 5.50 -10.29
CA LEU A 61 4.71 4.33 -10.81
C LEU A 61 6.07 4.17 -10.15
N ALA A 62 6.86 5.25 -10.05
CA ALA A 62 8.13 5.22 -9.34
C ALA A 62 7.96 4.80 -7.88
N ARG A 63 6.85 5.19 -7.24
CA ARG A 63 6.50 4.81 -5.88
C ARG A 63 6.17 3.33 -5.76
N GLU A 64 5.33 2.77 -6.64
CA GLU A 64 5.03 1.34 -6.68
C GLU A 64 6.28 0.49 -6.94
N MET A 65 7.20 0.95 -7.78
CA MET A 65 8.50 0.28 -7.98
C MET A 65 9.34 0.22 -6.70
N ARG A 66 9.29 1.26 -5.85
CA ARG A 66 9.92 1.23 -4.52
C ARG A 66 9.24 0.25 -3.58
N LYS A 67 7.90 0.14 -3.62
CA LYS A 67 7.15 -0.88 -2.85
C LYS A 67 7.56 -2.28 -3.27
N LEU A 68 7.66 -2.54 -4.57
CA LEU A 68 8.15 -3.81 -5.11
C LEU A 68 9.59 -4.10 -4.66
N GLY A 69 10.49 -3.12 -4.74
CA GLY A 69 11.87 -3.24 -4.27
C GLY A 69 11.99 -3.46 -2.76
N TYR A 70 11.01 -2.99 -1.97
CA TYR A 70 10.91 -3.29 -0.55
C TYR A 70 10.35 -4.70 -0.29
N PHE A 71 9.34 -5.10 -1.05
CA PHE A 71 8.63 -6.37 -0.92
C PHE A 71 9.50 -7.56 -1.31
N LEU A 72 10.06 -7.52 -2.51
CA LEU A 72 10.70 -8.66 -3.17
C LEU A 72 11.85 -9.29 -2.36
N PRO A 73 12.86 -8.54 -1.87
CA PRO A 73 13.96 -9.16 -1.11
C PRO A 73 13.48 -9.77 0.21
N ARG A 74 12.47 -9.17 0.86
CA ARG A 74 11.90 -9.68 2.13
C ARG A 74 11.05 -10.92 1.90
N ALA A 75 10.23 -10.90 0.85
CA ALA A 75 9.44 -12.05 0.41
C ALA A 75 10.34 -13.23 0.04
N ILE A 76 11.42 -12.99 -0.72
CA ILE A 76 12.40 -14.03 -1.06
C ILE A 76 13.08 -14.58 0.21
N GLY A 77 13.50 -13.71 1.14
CA GLY A 77 14.08 -14.14 2.41
C GLY A 77 13.14 -15.03 3.23
N LEU A 78 11.86 -14.64 3.35
CA LEU A 78 10.84 -15.44 4.03
C LEU A 78 10.51 -16.73 3.28
N PHE A 79 10.52 -16.69 1.95
CA PHE A 79 10.31 -17.87 1.11
C PHE A 79 11.41 -18.90 1.35
N ILE A 80 12.69 -18.50 1.29
CA ILE A 80 13.84 -19.37 1.59
C ILE A 80 13.73 -19.93 3.01
N LEU A 81 13.39 -19.08 4.00
CA LEU A 81 13.20 -19.49 5.39
C LEU A 81 12.10 -20.57 5.55
N SER A 82 11.10 -20.55 4.67
CA SER A 82 9.98 -21.50 4.70
C SER A 82 10.37 -22.90 4.23
N PHE A 83 11.50 -23.07 3.53
CA PHE A 83 12.01 -24.39 3.13
C PHE A 83 12.83 -25.08 4.21
N ILE A 84 13.25 -24.35 5.26
CA ILE A 84 14.04 -24.93 6.34
C ILE A 84 13.08 -25.63 7.32
N PRO A 85 13.17 -26.97 7.49
CA PRO A 85 12.34 -27.69 8.44
C PRO A 85 12.51 -27.14 9.87
N VAL A 86 11.47 -27.18 10.69
CA VAL A 86 11.41 -26.59 12.06
C VAL A 86 11.34 -25.05 12.05
N VAL A 87 12.14 -24.38 11.23
CA VAL A 87 12.12 -22.90 11.11
C VAL A 87 10.89 -22.42 10.32
N ASN A 88 10.34 -23.25 9.45
CA ASN A 88 9.08 -23.01 8.74
C ASN A 88 7.90 -22.68 9.67
N LEU A 89 7.88 -23.20 10.90
CA LEU A 89 6.87 -22.88 11.92
C LEU A 89 6.90 -21.39 12.33
N ILE A 90 8.08 -20.77 12.29
CA ILE A 90 8.27 -19.33 12.55
C ILE A 90 8.07 -18.53 11.26
N ALA A 91 8.38 -19.11 10.10
CA ALA A 91 8.19 -18.46 8.81
C ALA A 91 6.70 -18.13 8.56
N ALA A 92 5.77 -18.99 8.94
CA ALA A 92 4.33 -18.77 8.76
C ALA A 92 3.79 -17.49 9.47
N PRO A 93 3.99 -17.29 10.79
CA PRO A 93 3.59 -16.05 11.45
C PRO A 93 4.36 -14.84 10.92
N LEU A 94 5.63 -14.99 10.51
CA LEU A 94 6.38 -13.90 9.88
C LEU A 94 5.80 -13.49 8.53
N TRP A 95 5.33 -14.45 7.72
CA TRP A 95 4.62 -14.18 6.47
C TRP A 95 3.34 -13.39 6.72
N LEU A 96 2.57 -13.77 7.74
CA LEU A 96 1.36 -13.06 8.11
C LEU A 96 1.67 -11.62 8.55
N LEU A 97 2.60 -11.45 9.50
CA LEU A 97 2.98 -10.13 9.99
C LEU A 97 3.54 -9.23 8.88
N PHE A 98 4.34 -9.82 7.99
CA PHE A 98 4.88 -9.10 6.84
C PHE A 98 3.78 -8.74 5.84
N GLY A 99 2.85 -9.64 5.54
CA GLY A 99 1.70 -9.37 4.67
C GLY A 99 0.82 -8.24 5.21
N VAL A 100 0.52 -8.28 6.51
CA VAL A 100 -0.22 -7.24 7.21
C VAL A 100 0.50 -5.89 7.15
N TRP A 101 1.81 -5.89 7.43
CA TRP A 101 2.64 -4.69 7.34
C TRP A 101 2.69 -4.13 5.91
N MET A 102 2.75 -5.00 4.91
CA MET A 102 2.72 -4.61 3.50
C MET A 102 1.39 -3.98 3.11
N MET A 103 0.25 -4.42 3.66
CA MET A 103 -1.03 -3.75 3.44
C MET A 103 -1.03 -2.34 4.00
N ALA A 104 -0.49 -2.14 5.20
CA ALA A 104 -0.34 -0.81 5.78
C ALA A 104 0.51 0.10 4.87
N ILE A 105 1.68 -0.38 4.43
CA ILE A 105 2.53 0.35 3.48
C ILE A 105 1.76 0.65 2.18
N GLN A 106 1.11 -0.34 1.58
CA GLN A 106 0.50 -0.19 0.25
C GLN A 106 -0.49 0.97 0.20
N TYR A 107 -1.37 1.05 1.20
CA TYR A 107 -2.48 1.99 1.20
C TYR A 107 -2.15 3.33 1.88
N ILE A 108 -1.40 3.34 2.99
CA ILE A 108 -1.02 4.59 3.69
C ILE A 108 0.00 5.40 2.89
N ASP A 109 0.73 4.75 2.00
CA ASP A 109 1.65 5.43 1.10
C ASP A 109 0.95 6.35 0.10
N TYR A 110 -0.30 6.11 -0.29
CA TYR A 110 -1.02 7.00 -1.22
C TYR A 110 -1.16 8.44 -0.69
N PRO A 111 -1.77 8.68 0.49
CA PRO A 111 -1.84 10.04 1.04
C PRO A 111 -0.45 10.60 1.41
N ALA A 112 0.50 9.77 1.83
CA ALA A 112 1.86 10.22 2.12
C ALA A 112 2.61 10.68 0.86
N ASP A 113 2.48 9.94 -0.24
CA ASP A 113 3.06 10.29 -1.53
C ASP A 113 2.43 11.57 -2.09
N ASN A 114 1.12 11.78 -1.90
CA ASN A 114 0.43 13.03 -2.26
C ASN A 114 1.07 14.26 -1.60
N HIS A 115 1.52 14.12 -0.35
CA HIS A 115 2.29 15.14 0.38
C HIS A 115 3.79 15.16 0.03
N LYS A 116 4.23 14.40 -0.98
CA LYS A 116 5.61 14.27 -1.45
C LYS A 116 6.59 13.80 -0.38
N LEU A 117 6.12 13.03 0.61
CA LEU A 117 6.98 12.49 1.67
C LEU A 117 7.98 11.49 1.11
N GLY A 118 9.21 11.55 1.63
CA GLY A 118 10.24 10.57 1.29
C GLY A 118 9.82 9.15 1.64
N TRP A 119 10.29 8.16 0.89
CA TRP A 119 10.01 6.74 1.17
C TRP A 119 10.50 6.31 2.57
N ASN A 120 11.73 6.70 2.92
CA ASN A 120 12.31 6.38 4.22
C ASN A 120 11.61 7.10 5.37
N GLU A 121 11.15 8.32 5.13
CA GLU A 121 10.36 9.12 6.08
C GLU A 121 9.01 8.48 6.36
N MET A 122 8.30 8.04 5.30
CA MET A 122 7.05 7.30 5.43
C MET A 122 7.25 6.00 6.22
N LEU A 123 8.31 5.22 5.91
CA LEU A 123 8.62 4.01 6.66
C LEU A 123 8.94 4.29 8.13
N ALA A 124 9.66 5.38 8.43
CA ALA A 124 9.95 5.80 9.79
C ALA A 124 8.66 6.19 10.54
N TRP A 125 7.75 6.92 9.89
CA TRP A 125 6.46 7.31 10.46
C TRP A 125 5.58 6.09 10.76
N LEU A 126 5.45 5.14 9.83
CA LEU A 126 4.72 3.89 10.05
C LEU A 126 5.31 3.08 11.20
N ARG A 127 6.65 3.07 11.34
CA ARG A 127 7.33 2.37 12.45
C ARG A 127 7.09 3.03 13.81
N GLN A 128 6.99 4.36 13.86
CA GLN A 128 6.63 5.07 15.09
C GLN A 128 5.20 4.71 15.53
N LYS A 129 4.29 4.55 14.58
CA LYS A 129 2.89 4.14 14.80
C LYS A 129 2.66 2.68 14.44
N ARG A 130 3.60 1.80 14.84
CA ARG A 130 3.60 0.38 14.43
C ARG A 130 2.30 -0.35 14.78
N TRP A 131 1.75 -0.09 15.97
CA TRP A 131 0.54 -0.77 16.43
C TRP A 131 -0.67 -0.37 15.60
N GLN A 132 -0.87 0.93 15.40
CA GLN A 132 -1.99 1.42 14.59
C GLN A 132 -1.85 0.98 13.13
N SER A 133 -0.64 1.05 12.57
CA SER A 133 -0.36 0.62 11.19
C SER A 133 -0.62 -0.89 11.03
N MET A 134 -0.20 -1.71 11.99
CA MET A 134 -0.44 -3.15 12.00
C MET A 134 -1.93 -3.49 12.15
N SER A 135 -2.67 -2.78 13.00
CA SER A 135 -4.11 -2.97 13.13
C SER A 135 -4.86 -2.60 11.84
N PHE A 136 -4.53 -1.46 11.23
CA PHE A 136 -5.10 -1.06 9.94
C PHE A 136 -4.81 -2.09 8.84
N GLY A 137 -3.53 -2.42 8.66
CA GLY A 137 -3.12 -3.43 7.68
C GLY A 137 -3.75 -4.79 7.97
N GLY A 138 -4.02 -5.11 9.24
CA GLY A 138 -4.55 -6.41 9.67
C GLY A 138 -6.00 -6.56 9.26
N ILE A 139 -6.80 -5.53 9.51
CA ILE A 139 -8.20 -5.48 9.05
C ILE A 139 -8.24 -5.53 7.53
N VAL A 140 -7.42 -4.74 6.83
CA VAL A 140 -7.36 -4.76 5.37
C VAL A 140 -6.99 -6.14 4.85
N TYR A 141 -5.97 -6.79 5.43
CA TYR A 141 -5.55 -8.13 5.05
C TYR A 141 -6.68 -9.15 5.24
N LEU A 142 -7.36 -9.13 6.39
CA LEU A 142 -8.47 -10.05 6.69
C LEU A 142 -9.64 -9.88 5.73
N VAL A 143 -10.01 -8.64 5.39
CA VAL A 143 -11.14 -8.39 4.48
C VAL A 143 -10.79 -8.78 3.05
N LEU A 144 -9.54 -8.62 2.62
CA LEU A 144 -9.06 -9.09 1.32
C LEU A 144 -9.14 -10.62 1.15
N LEU A 145 -9.15 -11.38 2.25
CA LEU A 145 -9.36 -12.83 2.21
C LEU A 145 -10.80 -13.21 1.82
N VAL A 146 -11.76 -12.28 1.92
CA VAL A 146 -13.16 -12.51 1.55
C VAL A 146 -13.37 -12.14 0.07
N PRO A 147 -13.54 -13.10 -0.85
CA PRO A 147 -13.48 -12.84 -2.29
C PRO A 147 -14.51 -11.83 -2.80
N VAL A 148 -15.73 -11.86 -2.24
CA VAL A 148 -16.83 -10.97 -2.63
C VAL A 148 -16.55 -9.53 -2.21
N VAL A 149 -15.93 -9.33 -1.05
CA VAL A 149 -15.67 -7.99 -0.49
C VAL A 149 -14.42 -7.36 -1.13
N ASN A 150 -13.45 -8.19 -1.56
CA ASN A 150 -12.22 -7.74 -2.20
C ASN A 150 -12.46 -6.75 -3.37
N LEU A 151 -13.55 -6.93 -4.12
CA LEU A 151 -13.93 -6.07 -5.26
C LEU A 151 -14.11 -4.59 -4.89
N LEU A 152 -14.61 -4.31 -3.69
CA LEU A 152 -14.78 -2.94 -3.16
C LEU A 152 -13.70 -2.57 -2.13
N MET A 153 -12.81 -3.51 -1.81
CA MET A 153 -11.86 -3.34 -0.72
C MET A 153 -10.77 -2.33 -1.08
N MET A 154 -10.32 -2.29 -2.33
CA MET A 154 -9.29 -1.34 -2.77
C MET A 154 -9.70 0.12 -2.50
N PRO A 155 -10.85 0.64 -3.00
CA PRO A 155 -11.26 2.02 -2.71
C PRO A 155 -11.56 2.24 -1.22
N ALA A 156 -12.13 1.27 -0.51
CA ALA A 156 -12.38 1.37 0.92
C ALA A 156 -11.08 1.47 1.74
N ALA A 157 -10.06 0.68 1.39
CA ALA A 157 -8.75 0.70 2.02
C ALA A 157 -8.01 2.01 1.74
N VAL A 158 -8.09 2.54 0.51
CA VAL A 158 -7.55 3.86 0.17
C VAL A 158 -8.22 4.94 1.03
N ALA A 159 -9.55 4.96 1.10
CA ALA A 159 -10.26 5.95 1.90
C ALA A 159 -9.96 5.82 3.41
N GLY A 160 -9.90 4.60 3.93
CA GLY A 160 -9.54 4.32 5.31
C GLY A 160 -8.09 4.71 5.63
N ALA A 161 -7.16 4.48 4.70
CA ALA A 161 -5.77 4.90 4.85
C ALA A 161 -5.62 6.42 4.85
N THR A 162 -6.36 7.13 4.00
CA THR A 162 -6.41 8.59 4.01
C THR A 162 -7.01 9.12 5.31
N LEU A 163 -8.10 8.52 5.82
CA LEU A 163 -8.66 8.90 7.12
C LEU A 163 -7.66 8.67 8.25
N PHE A 164 -6.96 7.54 8.23
CA PHE A 164 -5.89 7.23 9.18
C PHE A 164 -4.78 8.29 9.13
N TRP A 165 -4.34 8.65 7.92
CA TRP A 165 -3.33 9.69 7.68
C TRP A 165 -3.72 11.04 8.26
N VAL A 166 -4.96 11.48 8.01
CA VAL A 166 -5.48 12.77 8.47
C VAL A 166 -5.63 12.78 10.00
N ARG A 167 -6.24 11.74 10.58
CA ARG A 167 -6.48 11.68 12.04
C ARG A 167 -5.21 11.58 12.86
N GLU A 168 -4.19 10.87 12.36
CA GLU A 168 -2.90 10.75 13.03
C GLU A 168 -1.93 11.90 12.71
N GLN A 169 -2.45 13.00 12.13
CA GLN A 169 -1.69 14.21 11.79
C GLN A 169 -0.41 13.91 11.00
N GLY A 170 -0.50 12.99 10.04
CA GLY A 170 0.66 12.53 9.26
C GLY A 170 1.43 13.68 8.62
N ALA A 171 0.72 14.63 8.01
CA ALA A 171 1.33 15.80 7.38
C ALA A 171 1.98 16.77 8.40
N GLU A 172 1.31 17.07 9.51
CA GLU A 172 1.77 18.06 10.50
C GLU A 172 2.96 17.54 11.31
N THR A 173 2.94 16.25 11.68
CA THR A 173 4.03 15.59 12.41
C THR A 173 5.33 15.64 11.60
N MET A 174 5.22 15.41 10.29
CA MET A 174 6.39 15.40 9.40
C MET A 174 6.84 16.82 9.03
N ALA A 175 5.89 17.76 8.86
CA ALA A 175 6.22 19.17 8.67
C ALA A 175 7.01 19.74 9.86
N ARG A 176 6.63 19.42 11.10
CA ARG A 176 7.39 19.84 12.31
C ARG A 176 8.80 19.25 12.35
N LYS A 177 8.96 17.98 11.98
CA LYS A 177 10.26 17.30 12.00
C LYS A 177 11.27 17.90 11.02
N ASN A 178 10.81 18.46 9.90
CA ASN A 178 11.66 19.15 8.93
C ASN A 178 12.11 20.56 9.38
N VAL A 179 11.46 21.14 10.41
CA VAL A 179 11.78 22.48 10.94
C VAL A 179 12.74 22.43 12.12
N THR A 180 12.75 21.33 12.89
CA THR A 180 13.73 21.08 13.95
C THR A 180 14.72 20.00 13.52
N PRO A 181 15.87 20.35 12.91
CA PRO A 181 16.90 19.37 12.64
C PRO A 181 17.49 18.93 13.99
N SER A 182 17.27 17.67 14.34
CA SER A 182 17.93 16.99 15.47
C SER A 182 19.41 16.75 15.17
#